data_AF-A0A7L2MVS1-F1
#
_entry.id   AF-A0A7L2MVS1-F1
#
_cell.length_a   1.000
_cell.length_b   1.000
_cell.length_c   1.000
_cell.angle_alpha   90.00
_cell.angle_beta   90.00
_cell.angle_gamma   90.00
#
_symmetry.space_group_name_H-M   'P 1'
#
loop_
_entity.id
_entity.type
_entity.pdbx_description
1 polymer ?
#
loop_
_entity_poly.entity_id
_entity_poly.type
_entity_poly.pdbx_seq_one_letter_code
_entity_poly.pdbx_strand_id
1 'polypeptide(L)' 'PRVELAWAMKAHQHAQVYFNLISSVEPRLLSLTRLDDRIYEEFRRTFRDLRVDLLDPEELKSEPAK' A
#
# COMPACT_ATOMS: atom_id res chain seq x y z
N PRO A 1 6.31 20.00 11.52
CA PRO A 1 4.86 20.20 11.70
C PRO A 1 4.06 20.36 10.38
N ARG A 2 4.49 21.20 9.42
CA ARG A 2 3.72 21.43 8.18
C ARG A 2 3.70 20.24 7.23
N VAL A 3 4.81 19.50 7.15
CA VAL A 3 4.94 18.32 6.26
C VAL A 3 4.08 17.17 6.80
N GLU A 4 4.15 16.93 8.11
CA GLU A 4 3.42 15.88 8.80
C GLU A 4 1.90 16.12 8.74
N LEU A 5 1.47 17.37 8.89
CA LEU A 5 0.06 17.74 8.75
C LEU A 5 -0.42 17.53 7.30
N ALA A 6 0.33 18.01 6.31
CA ALA A 6 -0.02 17.80 4.91
C ALA A 6 -0.05 16.31 4.52
N TRP A 7 0.91 15.54 5.02
CA TRP A 7 0.98 14.09 4.84
C TRP A 7 -0.23 13.40 5.48
N ALA A 8 -0.57 13.72 6.73
CA ALA A 8 -1.69 13.11 7.43
C ALA A 8 -3.03 13.38 6.73
N MET A 9 -3.26 14.62 6.28
CA MET A 9 -4.45 14.98 5.50
C MET A 9 -4.53 14.16 4.21
N LYS A 10 -3.41 14.04 3.48
CA LYS A 10 -3.38 13.32 2.21
C LYS A 10 -3.53 11.82 2.39
N ALA A 11 -2.86 11.23 3.38
CA ALA A 11 -2.96 9.81 3.72
C ALA A 11 -4.40 9.44 4.10
N HIS A 12 -5.06 10.26 4.93
CA HIS A 12 -6.46 10.05 5.28
C HIS A 12 -7.39 10.10 4.07
N GLN A 13 -7.20 11.11 3.20
CA GLN A 13 -7.98 11.22 1.96
C GLN A 13 -7.82 9.97 1.08
N HIS A 14 -6.59 9.48 0.89
CA HIS A 14 -6.33 8.26 0.12
C HIS A 14 -7.01 7.04 0.75
N ALA A 15 -6.90 6.86 2.08
CA ALA A 15 -7.53 5.75 2.78
C ALA A 15 -9.06 5.74 2.59
N GLN A 16 -9.71 6.90 2.72
CA GLN A 16 -11.15 7.02 2.53
C GLN A 16 -11.58 6.71 1.08
N VAL A 17 -10.84 7.22 0.09
CA VAL A 17 -11.13 6.96 -1.33
C VAL A 17 -10.96 5.48 -1.65
N TYR A 18 -9.87 4.86 -1.22
CA TYR A 18 -9.65 3.43 -1.46
C TYR A 18 -10.70 2.56 -0.76
N PHE A 19 -11.08 2.89 0.48
CA PHE A 19 -12.15 2.19 1.20
C PHE A 19 -13.47 2.25 0.44
N ASN A 20 -13.85 3.42 -0.08
CA ASN A 20 -15.07 3.57 -0.86
C ASN A 20 -15.03 2.76 -2.16
N LEU A 21 -13.90 2.76 -2.86
CA LEU A 21 -13.72 2.00 -4.11
C LEU A 21 -13.89 0.50 -3.88
N ILE A 22 -13.12 -0.09 -2.94
CA ILE A 22 -13.17 -1.54 -2.68
C ILE A 22 -14.51 -1.99 -2.11
N SER A 23 -15.25 -1.09 -1.46
CA SER A 23 -16.59 -1.38 -0.92
C SER A 23 -17.68 -1.27 -1.98
N SER A 24 -17.42 -0.62 -3.12
CA SER A 24 -18.44 -0.30 -4.13
C SER A 24 -18.31 -1.11 -5.43
N VAL A 25 -17.12 -1.65 -5.73
CA VAL A 25 -16.86 -2.46 -6.92
C VAL A 25 -16.02 -3.69 -6.59
N GLU A 26 -16.06 -4.71 -7.45
CA GLU A 26 -15.22 -5.90 -7.28
C GLU A 26 -13.73 -5.51 -7.37
N PRO A 27 -12.92 -5.74 -6.31
CA PRO A 27 -11.55 -5.23 -6.25
C PRO A 27 -10.62 -5.75 -7.36
N ARG A 28 -10.93 -6.91 -7.94
CA ARG A 28 -10.12 -7.51 -9.02
C ARG A 28 -10.17 -6.72 -10.33
N LEU A 29 -11.18 -5.86 -10.48
CA LEU A 29 -11.35 -4.99 -11.64
C LEU A 29 -10.66 -3.63 -11.44
N LEU A 30 -10.17 -3.34 -10.22
CA LEU A 30 -9.48 -2.09 -9.93
C LEU A 30 -8.03 -2.18 -10.41
N SER A 31 -7.66 -1.30 -11.34
CA SER A 31 -6.27 -0.97 -11.62
C SER A 31 -6.02 0.46 -11.16
N LEU A 32 -5.16 0.60 -10.15
CA LEU A 32 -4.83 1.89 -9.54
C LEU A 32 -3.81 2.65 -10.40
N THR A 33 -2.93 1.91 -11.08
CA THR A 33 -1.92 2.46 -11.99
C THR A 33 -1.73 1.57 -13.21
N ARG A 34 -1.20 2.15 -14.30
CA ARG A 34 -0.82 1.39 -15.50
C ARG A 34 0.36 0.43 -15.28
N LEU A 35 0.97 0.45 -14.10
CA LEU A 35 2.18 -0.30 -13.76
C LEU A 35 1.91 -1.39 -12.71
N ASP A 36 0.64 -1.64 -12.36
CA ASP A 36 0.29 -2.54 -11.25
C ASP A 36 0.91 -3.93 -11.40
N ASP A 37 0.85 -4.53 -12.59
CA ASP A 37 1.44 -5.85 -12.87
C ASP A 37 2.96 -5.84 -12.67
N ARG A 38 3.65 -4.82 -13.21
CA ARG A 38 5.09 -4.68 -13.08
C ARG A 38 5.52 -4.48 -11.62
N ILE A 39 4.77 -3.67 -10.87
CA ILE A 39 5.02 -3.44 -9.44
C ILE A 39 4.85 -4.76 -8.68
N TYR A 40 3.78 -5.50 -8.96
CA TYR A 40 3.50 -6.76 -8.29
C TYR A 40 4.56 -7.84 -8.56
N GLU A 41 4.98 -7.99 -9.83
CA GLU A 41 6.03 -8.93 -10.23
C GLU A 41 7.36 -8.62 -9.53
N GLU A 42 7.79 -7.35 -9.57
CA GLU A 42 9.04 -6.92 -8.93
C GLU A 42 8.98 -7.06 -7.41
N PHE A 43 7.83 -6.73 -6.80
CA PHE A 43 7.60 -6.91 -5.37
C PHE A 43 7.71 -8.38 -4.98
N ARG A 44 7.04 -9.29 -5.69
CA ARG A 44 7.09 -10.73 -5.39
C ARG A 44 8.45 -11.36 -5.67
N ARG A 45 9.22 -10.82 -6.62
CA ARG A 45 10.61 -11.25 -6.86
C ARG A 45 11.54 -10.84 -5.72
N THR A 46 11.38 -9.62 -5.22
CA THR A 46 12.27 -9.02 -4.21
C THR A 46 11.90 -9.50 -2.80
N PHE A 47 10.61 -9.51 -2.47
CA PHE A 47 10.05 -9.84 -1.17
C PHE A 47 9.25 -11.15 -1.22
N ARG A 48 9.92 -12.24 -1.60
CA ARG A 48 9.29 -13.55 -1.83
C ARG A 48 8.53 -14.08 -0.62
N ASP A 49 9.10 -13.93 0.57
CA ASP A 49 8.57 -14.49 1.80
C ASP A 49 7.67 -13.51 2.56
N LEU A 50 7.50 -12.28 2.06
CA LEU A 50 6.68 -11.27 2.71
C LEU A 50 5.19 -11.60 2.55
N ARG A 51 4.55 -11.81 3.70
CA ARG A 51 3.12 -12.09 3.82
C ARG A 51 2.33 -10.79 3.86
N VAL A 52 1.77 -10.40 2.73
CA VAL A 52 0.95 -9.17 2.61
C VAL A 52 -0.35 -9.22 3.43
N ASP A 53 -0.80 -10.42 3.81
CA ASP A 53 -1.96 -10.63 4.66
C ASP A 53 -1.67 -10.39 6.15
N LEU A 54 -0.40 -10.45 6.56
CA LEU A 54 0.04 -10.23 7.93
C LEU A 54 1.36 -9.46 7.93
N LEU A 55 1.27 -8.16 8.17
CA LEU A 55 2.41 -7.27 8.24
C LEU A 55 2.66 -6.86 9.69
N ASP A 56 3.85 -7.15 10.21
CA ASP A 56 4.27 -6.66 11.52
C ASP A 56 4.92 -5.27 11.38
N PRO A 57 4.35 -4.22 12.00
CA PRO A 57 4.94 -2.88 11.96
C PRO A 57 6.37 -2.81 12.51
N GLU A 58 6.74 -3.66 13.46
CA GLU A 58 8.09 -3.65 14.04
C GLU A 58 9.12 -4.30 13.11
N GLU A 59 8.72 -5.35 12.37
CA GLU A 59 9.56 -5.91 11.31
C GLU A 59 9.81 -4.89 10.19
N LEU A 60 8.78 -4.14 9.81
CA LEU A 60 8.89 -3.07 8.79
C LEU A 60 9.75 -1.88 9.23
N LYS A 61 9.84 -1.62 10.53
CA LYS A 61 10.68 -0.54 11.09
C LYS A 61 12.11 -1.00 11.38
N SER A 62 12.41 -2.28 11.22
CA SER A 62 13.75 -2.82 11.50
C SER A 62 14.79 -2.24 10.53
N GLU A 63 16.04 -2.07 10.99
CA GLU A 63 17.13 -1.59 10.14
C GLU A 63 17.32 -2.37 8.82
N PRO A 64 17.23 -3.71 8.76
CA PRO A 64 17.34 -4.42 7.48
C PRO A 64 16.15 -4.20 6.54
N ALA A 65 15.01 -3.70 7.03
CA ALA A 65 13.81 -3.44 6.24
C ALA A 65 13.70 -1.99 5.73
N LYS A 66 14.50 -1.06 6.27
CA LYS A 66 14.58 0.34 5.83
C LYS A 66 15.40 0.48 4.55
#